data_AF-Q4TAB5-F1
#
_entry.id   AF-Q4TAB5-F1
#
_cell.length_a   1.000
_cell.length_b   1.000
_cell.length_c   1.000
_cell.angle_alpha   90.00
_cell.angle_beta   90.00
_cell.angle_gamma   90.00
#
_symmetry.space_group_name_H-M   'P 1'
#
loop_
_entity.id
_entity.type
_entity.pdbx_description
1 polymer ?
#
loop_
_entity_poly.entity_id
_entity_poly.type
_entity_poly.pdbx_seq_one_letter_code
_entity_poly.pdbx_strand_id
1 'polypeptide(L)'
;MSQWLCSVDELAVRHRQQKDCERAQEALSRVTSCFQQLVTALGSSADSNFLREEMDQTRRVAHQLCMGLSQCLVHLLSECDSSSSGLEDRQKLERLWVLSLSAFESFLSDLRTACVLTGHFPLTQSKHRSSLVNTGQQTFESFLIELKAGDSWHYLRFPPFKP
;
A
#
# COMPACT_ATOMS: atom_id res chain seq x y z
N MET A 1 -18.60 6.41 -38.49
CA MET A 1 -18.62 5.18 -37.66
C MET A 1 -17.44 5.09 -36.68
N SER A 2 -16.39 5.92 -36.79
CA SER A 2 -15.20 5.88 -35.93
C SER A 2 -15.35 6.57 -34.56
N GLN A 3 -16.20 7.58 -34.45
CA GLN A 3 -16.37 8.37 -33.20
C GLN A 3 -16.99 7.56 -32.04
N TRP A 4 -17.92 6.65 -32.36
CA TRP A 4 -18.54 5.77 -31.37
C TRP A 4 -17.58 4.70 -30.83
N LEU A 5 -16.71 4.16 -31.69
CA LEU A 5 -15.70 3.18 -31.26
C LEU A 5 -14.69 3.82 -30.31
N CYS A 6 -14.22 5.03 -30.60
CA CYS A 6 -13.31 5.78 -29.71
C CYS A 6 -13.95 6.05 -28.34
N SER A 7 -15.21 6.47 -28.30
CA SER A 7 -15.93 6.72 -27.05
C SER A 7 -16.17 5.45 -26.22
N VAL A 8 -16.46 4.32 -26.86
CA VAL A 8 -16.62 3.03 -26.16
C VAL A 8 -15.29 2.53 -25.60
N ASP A 9 -14.19 2.68 -26.35
CA ASP A 9 -12.84 2.32 -25.89
C ASP A 9 -12.41 3.18 -24.69
N GLU A 10 -12.70 4.49 -24.71
CA GLU A 10 -12.42 5.41 -23.58
C GLU A 10 -13.18 5.02 -22.31
N LEU A 11 -14.45 4.63 -22.42
CA LEU A 11 -15.26 4.13 -21.29
C LEU A 11 -14.71 2.81 -20.74
N ALA A 12 -14.29 1.90 -21.62
CA ALA A 12 -13.69 0.63 -21.21
C ALA A 12 -12.34 0.84 -20.49
N VAL A 13 -11.52 1.78 -20.97
CA VAL A 13 -10.26 2.18 -20.31
C VAL A 13 -10.53 2.77 -18.93
N ARG A 14 -11.53 3.64 -18.77
CA ARG A 14 -11.89 4.18 -17.46
C ARG A 14 -12.34 3.12 -16.47
N HIS A 15 -13.25 2.23 -16.87
CA HIS A 15 -13.67 1.14 -15.98
C HIS A 15 -12.51 0.23 -15.57
N ARG A 16 -11.53 0.03 -16.46
CA ARG A 16 -10.32 -0.71 -16.13
C ARG A 16 -9.47 0.04 -15.11
N GLN A 17 -9.21 1.33 -15.32
CA GLN A 17 -8.47 2.16 -14.38
C GLN A 17 -9.14 2.23 -13.00
N GLN A 18 -10.47 2.31 -12.96
CA GLN A 18 -11.23 2.24 -11.71
C GLN A 18 -11.00 0.92 -10.97
N LYS A 19 -11.11 -0.23 -11.66
CA LYS A 19 -10.82 -1.54 -11.07
C LYS A 19 -9.37 -1.69 -10.59
N ASP A 20 -8.43 -1.10 -11.32
CA ASP A 20 -7.02 -1.10 -10.92
C ASP A 20 -6.80 -0.22 -9.67
N CYS A 21 -7.48 0.92 -9.58
CA CYS A 21 -7.54 1.77 -8.39
C CYS A 21 -8.17 1.02 -7.18
N GLU A 22 -9.24 0.24 -7.37
CA GLU A 22 -9.85 -0.61 -6.32
C GLU A 22 -8.87 -1.67 -5.80
N ARG A 23 -8.21 -2.39 -6.71
CA ARG A 23 -7.19 -3.40 -6.34
C ARG A 23 -6.00 -2.77 -5.62
N ALA A 24 -5.56 -1.59 -6.06
CA ALA A 24 -4.49 -0.86 -5.40
C ALA A 24 -4.89 -0.40 -3.99
N GLN A 25 -6.15 -0.02 -3.77
CA GLN A 25 -6.67 0.33 -2.45
C GLN A 25 -6.72 -0.89 -1.50
N GLU A 26 -7.12 -2.06 -2.01
CA GLU A 26 -7.11 -3.31 -1.24
C GLU A 26 -5.66 -3.70 -0.88
N ALA A 27 -4.75 -3.62 -1.85
CA ALA A 27 -3.32 -3.87 -1.64
C ALA A 27 -2.74 -2.92 -0.59
N LEU A 28 -3.07 -1.62 -0.67
CA LEU A 28 -2.68 -0.62 0.31
C LEU A 28 -3.17 -1.02 1.70
N SER A 29 -4.44 -1.39 1.84
CA SER A 29 -5.02 -1.79 3.14
C SER A 29 -4.31 -2.99 3.77
N ARG A 30 -3.92 -3.98 2.96
CA ARG A 30 -3.14 -5.14 3.43
C ARG A 30 -1.73 -4.73 3.87
N VAL A 31 -1.07 -3.90 3.06
CA VAL A 31 0.31 -3.45 3.34
C VAL A 31 0.35 -2.54 4.58
N THR A 32 -0.61 -1.64 4.77
CA THR A 32 -0.68 -0.79 5.97
C THR A 32 -0.98 -1.60 7.23
N SER A 33 -1.86 -2.61 7.14
CA SER A 33 -2.11 -3.52 8.26
C SER A 33 -0.87 -4.35 8.61
N CYS A 34 -0.15 -4.87 7.61
CA CYS A 34 1.12 -5.56 7.81
C CYS A 34 2.15 -4.63 8.46
N PHE A 35 2.26 -3.39 7.98
CA PHE A 35 3.15 -2.39 8.57
C PHE A 35 2.82 -2.14 10.04
N GLN A 36 1.55 -1.96 10.39
CA GLN A 36 1.10 -1.77 11.76
C GLN A 36 1.50 -2.93 12.67
N GLN A 37 1.42 -4.18 12.19
CA GLN A 37 1.88 -5.36 12.94
C GLN A 37 3.39 -5.32 13.19
N LEU A 38 4.18 -4.95 12.17
CA LEU A 38 5.63 -4.77 12.32
C LEU A 38 5.98 -3.67 13.33
N VAL A 39 5.27 -2.54 13.29
CA VAL A 39 5.43 -1.45 14.27
C VAL A 39 5.12 -1.93 15.68
N THR A 40 4.08 -2.74 15.86
CA THR A 40 3.68 -3.27 17.18
C THR A 40 4.74 -4.20 17.77
N ALA A 41 5.54 -4.86 16.92
CA ALA A 41 6.65 -5.72 17.36
C ALA A 41 7.92 -4.94 17.74
N LEU A 42 8.02 -3.64 17.45
CA LEU A 42 9.19 -2.83 17.84
C LEU A 42 9.29 -2.70 19.37
N GLY A 43 10.52 -2.77 19.88
CA GLY A 43 10.80 -2.74 21.32
C GLY A 43 10.41 -4.02 22.08
N SER A 44 9.81 -5.01 21.42
CA SER A 44 9.53 -6.33 21.99
C SER A 44 10.74 -7.27 21.87
N SER A 45 10.63 -8.49 22.41
CA SER A 45 11.64 -9.54 22.21
C SER A 45 11.80 -10.00 20.75
N ALA A 46 10.86 -9.64 19.88
CA ALA A 46 10.93 -9.89 18.43
C ALA A 46 11.64 -8.76 17.65
N ASP A 47 11.99 -7.64 18.29
CA ASP A 47 12.67 -6.52 17.64
C ASP A 47 14.09 -6.92 17.24
N SER A 48 14.36 -6.89 15.94
CA SER A 48 15.59 -7.36 15.34
C SER A 48 15.93 -6.54 14.09
N ASN A 49 17.20 -6.60 13.66
CA ASN A 49 17.61 -5.93 12.42
C ASN A 49 16.79 -6.43 11.22
N PHE A 50 16.46 -7.73 11.18
CA PHE A 50 15.62 -8.32 10.14
C PHE A 50 14.21 -7.72 10.15
N LEU A 51 13.54 -7.64 11.31
CA LEU A 51 12.22 -7.00 11.44
C LEU A 51 12.25 -5.54 10.94
N ARG A 52 13.31 -4.79 11.26
CA ARG A 52 13.46 -3.39 10.85
C ARG A 52 13.71 -3.23 9.35
N GLU A 53 14.46 -4.15 8.73
CA GLU A 53 14.65 -4.20 7.28
C GLU A 53 13.34 -4.53 6.55
N GLU A 54 12.57 -5.50 7.04
CA GLU A 54 11.25 -5.85 6.49
C GLU A 54 10.25 -4.70 6.66
N MET A 55 10.28 -4.00 7.80
CA MET A 55 9.48 -2.80 8.03
C MET A 55 9.85 -1.68 7.04
N ASP A 56 11.14 -1.47 6.78
CA ASP A 56 11.61 -0.49 5.79
C ASP A 56 11.16 -0.83 4.37
N GLN A 57 11.23 -2.11 4.00
CA GLN A 57 10.75 -2.61 2.71
C GLN A 57 9.24 -2.40 2.58
N THR A 58 8.47 -2.78 3.61
CA THR A 58 7.01 -2.61 3.67
C THR A 58 6.63 -1.14 3.55
N ARG A 59 7.36 -0.24 4.23
CA ARG A 59 7.19 1.21 4.11
C ARG A 59 7.39 1.69 2.67
N ARG A 60 8.43 1.21 1.98
CA ARG A 60 8.71 1.59 0.59
C ARG A 60 7.58 1.17 -0.36
N VAL A 61 7.06 -0.05 -0.19
CA VAL A 61 5.92 -0.56 -0.97
C VAL A 61 4.66 0.26 -0.68
N ALA A 62 4.34 0.51 0.59
CA ALA A 62 3.19 1.33 0.98
C ALA A 62 3.25 2.71 0.34
N HIS A 63 4.40 3.38 0.41
CA HIS A 63 4.60 4.70 -0.17
C HIS A 63 4.37 4.73 -1.69
N GLN A 64 4.85 3.70 -2.42
CA GLN A 64 4.61 3.57 -3.86
C GLN A 64 3.12 3.40 -4.17
N LEU A 65 2.40 2.58 -3.40
CA LEU A 65 0.96 2.42 -3.54
C LEU A 65 0.21 3.74 -3.26
N CYS A 66 0.58 4.48 -2.21
CA CYS A 66 -0.01 5.79 -1.92
C CYS A 66 0.16 6.77 -3.08
N MET A 67 1.36 6.85 -3.66
CA MET A 67 1.63 7.74 -4.79
C MET A 67 0.85 7.32 -6.05
N GLY A 68 0.89 6.04 -6.42
CA GLY A 68 0.18 5.55 -7.61
C GLY A 68 -1.33 5.70 -7.49
N LEU A 69 -1.89 5.36 -6.33
CA LEU A 69 -3.32 5.46 -6.07
C LEU A 69 -3.80 6.92 -6.04
N SER A 70 -3.05 7.82 -5.39
CA SER A 70 -3.42 9.23 -5.35
C SER A 70 -3.40 9.87 -6.75
N GLN A 71 -2.40 9.55 -7.57
CA GLN A 71 -2.33 10.00 -8.96
C GLN A 71 -3.49 9.45 -9.81
N CYS A 72 -3.77 8.14 -9.71
CA CYS A 72 -4.88 7.47 -10.39
C CYS A 72 -6.23 8.13 -10.04
N LEU A 73 -6.50 8.33 -8.74
CA LEU A 73 -7.77 8.88 -8.29
C LEU A 73 -7.94 10.35 -8.64
N VAL A 74 -6.90 11.19 -8.51
CA VAL A 74 -6.97 12.61 -8.89
C VAL A 74 -7.25 12.74 -10.38
N HIS A 75 -6.57 11.94 -11.21
CA HIS A 75 -6.80 11.93 -12.66
C HIS A 75 -8.25 11.55 -12.98
N LEU A 76 -8.72 10.41 -12.48
CA LEU A 76 -10.09 9.93 -12.73
C LEU A 76 -11.17 10.89 -12.23
N LEU A 77 -11.00 11.46 -11.04
CA LEU A 77 -11.95 12.43 -10.47
C LEU A 77 -11.99 13.75 -11.24
N SER A 78 -10.87 14.16 -11.84
CA SER A 78 -10.79 15.38 -12.67
C SER A 78 -11.51 15.23 -14.01
N GLU A 79 -11.57 14.00 -14.54
CA GLU A 79 -12.18 13.69 -15.82
C GLU A 79 -13.68 13.31 -15.73
N CYS A 80 -14.24 13.18 -14.53
CA CYS A 80 -15.65 12.84 -14.35
C CYS A 80 -16.57 14.00 -14.76
N ASP A 81 -17.29 13.83 -15.87
CA ASP A 81 -18.34 14.75 -16.32
C ASP A 81 -19.60 14.69 -15.43
N SER A 82 -20.34 15.79 -15.35
CA SER A 82 -21.57 15.93 -14.56
C SER A 82 -22.81 15.25 -15.18
N SER A 83 -22.62 14.26 -16.05
CA SER A 83 -23.71 13.47 -16.65
C SER A 83 -24.30 12.49 -15.63
N SER A 84 -25.57 12.13 -15.78
CA SER A 84 -26.27 11.28 -14.80
C SER A 84 -25.63 9.89 -14.61
N SER A 85 -25.01 9.32 -15.65
CA SER A 85 -24.21 8.08 -15.52
C SER A 85 -22.85 8.32 -14.88
N GLY A 86 -22.25 9.49 -15.08
CA GLY A 86 -20.98 9.88 -14.46
C GLY A 86 -21.07 10.09 -12.95
N LEU A 87 -22.26 10.40 -12.42
CA LEU A 87 -22.47 10.62 -10.99
C LEU A 87 -22.24 9.37 -10.14
N GLU A 88 -22.69 8.19 -10.59
CA GLU A 88 -22.48 6.95 -9.84
C GLU A 88 -20.99 6.55 -9.80
N ASP A 89 -20.30 6.66 -10.93
CA ASP A 89 -18.87 6.33 -11.00
C ASP A 89 -18.03 7.34 -10.23
N ARG A 90 -18.38 8.62 -10.28
CA ARG A 90 -17.77 9.64 -9.44
C ARG A 90 -17.94 9.34 -7.95
N GLN A 91 -19.14 8.96 -7.50
CA GLN A 91 -19.36 8.59 -6.10
C GLN A 91 -18.51 7.38 -5.68
N LYS A 92 -18.32 6.39 -6.55
CA LYS A 92 -17.43 5.24 -6.25
C LYS A 92 -15.98 5.69 -6.09
N LEU A 93 -15.49 6.55 -6.98
CA LEU A 93 -14.14 7.11 -6.91
C LEU A 93 -13.95 7.99 -5.67
N GLU A 94 -14.95 8.80 -5.30
CA GLU A 94 -14.93 9.61 -4.07
C GLU A 94 -14.88 8.72 -2.82
N ARG A 95 -15.64 7.63 -2.78
CA ARG A 95 -15.56 6.64 -1.69
C ARG A 95 -14.17 6.01 -1.60
N LEU A 96 -13.59 5.61 -2.74
CA LEU A 96 -12.22 5.08 -2.78
C LEU A 96 -11.21 6.11 -2.30
N TRP A 97 -11.38 7.37 -2.67
CA TRP A 97 -10.54 8.47 -2.20
C TRP A 97 -10.61 8.63 -0.67
N VAL A 98 -11.81 8.63 -0.09
CA VAL A 98 -11.98 8.70 1.38
C VAL A 98 -11.34 7.51 2.08
N LEU A 99 -11.54 6.28 1.58
CA LEU A 99 -10.90 5.09 2.13
C LEU A 99 -9.37 5.17 2.05
N SER A 100 -8.85 5.67 0.93
CA SER A 100 -7.42 5.84 0.71
C SER A 100 -6.83 6.86 1.68
N LEU A 101 -7.48 8.00 1.86
CA LEU A 101 -7.07 9.03 2.83
C LEU A 101 -7.03 8.48 4.26
N SER A 102 -8.05 7.72 4.67
CA SER A 102 -8.07 7.09 6.00
C SER A 102 -6.91 6.09 6.19
N ALA A 103 -6.60 5.31 5.16
CA ALA A 103 -5.44 4.41 5.17
C ALA A 103 -4.11 5.19 5.23
N PHE A 104 -4.00 6.32 4.52
CA PHE A 104 -2.82 7.18 4.57
C PHE A 104 -2.61 7.78 5.95
N GLU A 105 -3.67 8.29 6.58
CA GLU A 105 -3.60 8.87 7.92
C GLU A 105 -3.16 7.84 8.96
N SER A 106 -3.74 6.63 8.88
CA SER A 106 -3.38 5.51 9.76
C SER A 106 -1.90 5.13 9.57
N PHE A 107 -1.47 4.97 8.32
CA PHE A 107 -0.08 4.66 7.99
C PHE A 107 0.90 5.75 8.42
N LEU A 108 0.55 7.02 8.27
CA LEU A 108 1.36 8.15 8.75
C LEU A 108 1.49 8.15 10.27
N SER A 109 0.42 7.78 10.99
CA SER A 109 0.46 7.60 12.44
C SER A 109 1.41 6.47 12.84
N ASP A 110 1.33 5.33 12.15
CA ASP A 110 2.22 4.18 12.38
C ASP A 110 3.69 4.54 12.09
N LEU A 111 3.96 5.31 11.03
CA LEU A 111 5.31 5.79 10.70
C LEU A 111 5.91 6.66 11.80
N ARG A 112 5.11 7.56 12.38
CA ARG A 112 5.54 8.39 13.51
C ARG A 112 5.85 7.51 14.72
N THR A 113 4.97 6.56 15.01
CA THR A 113 5.15 5.59 16.11
C THR A 113 6.43 4.78 15.92
N ALA A 114 6.66 4.25 14.73
CA ALA A 114 7.86 3.50 14.39
C ALA A 114 9.15 4.33 14.55
N CYS A 115 9.12 5.60 14.12
CA CYS A 115 10.26 6.52 14.28
C CYS A 115 10.59 6.76 15.76
N VAL A 116 9.57 7.03 16.57
CA VAL A 116 9.71 7.23 18.02
C VAL A 116 10.26 5.97 18.69
N LEU A 117 9.66 4.81 18.43
CA LEU A 117 10.09 3.54 19.04
C LEU A 117 11.51 3.14 18.63
N THR A 118 11.86 3.34 17.35
CA THR A 118 13.22 3.08 16.84
C THR A 118 14.27 3.91 17.58
N GLY A 119 13.94 5.16 17.95
CA GLY A 119 14.82 6.02 18.75
C GLY A 119 14.95 5.60 20.22
N HIS A 120 13.88 5.08 20.83
CA HIS A 120 13.89 4.62 22.22
C HIS A 120 14.56 3.26 22.40
N PHE A 121 14.50 2.39 21.38
CA PHE A 121 15.07 1.05 21.40
C PHE A 121 16.19 0.92 20.36
N PRO A 122 17.40 1.46 20.61
CA PRO A 122 18.51 1.30 19.67
C PRO A 122 18.98 -0.16 19.64
N LEU A 123 18.98 -0.78 18.45
CA LEU A 123 19.61 -2.08 18.26
C LEU A 123 21.13 -1.89 18.26
N THR A 124 21.75 -2.02 19.44
CA THR A 124 23.21 -1.91 19.63
C THR A 124 23.99 -3.10 19.06
N GLN A 125 23.29 -4.08 18.46
CA GLN A 125 23.91 -5.30 17.98
C GLN A 125 24.55 -5.10 16.59
N SER A 126 25.88 -5.15 16.59
CA SER A 126 26.70 -5.37 15.39
C SER A 126 26.17 -6.59 14.61
N LYS A 127 26.17 -6.49 13.28
CA LYS A 127 25.72 -7.50 12.28
C LYS A 127 26.37 -8.90 12.43
N HIS A 128 27.20 -9.13 13.45
CA HIS A 128 28.09 -10.27 13.61
C HIS A 128 27.89 -11.04 14.93
N ARG A 129 26.64 -11.29 15.35
CA ARG A 129 26.36 -12.25 16.43
C ARG A 129 25.24 -13.22 16.06
N SER A 130 25.65 -14.33 15.46
CA SER A 130 24.92 -15.61 15.32
C SER A 130 24.76 -16.33 16.66
N SER A 131 24.56 -15.61 17.77
CA SER A 131 24.55 -16.16 19.11
C SER A 131 23.66 -15.30 20.02
N LEU A 132 22.36 -15.29 19.75
CA LEU A 132 21.37 -15.09 20.79
C LEU A 132 20.19 -16.03 20.52
N VAL A 133 19.92 -16.83 21.54
CA VAL A 133 19.02 -17.97 21.57
C VAL A 133 17.61 -17.53 21.22
N ASN A 134 17.06 -18.12 20.16
CA ASN A 134 15.70 -17.89 19.70
C ASN A 134 14.70 -18.59 20.64
N THR A 135 14.35 -17.94 21.74
CA THR A 135 13.21 -18.33 22.57
C THR A 135 12.02 -17.45 22.21
N GLY A 136 11.30 -17.83 21.15
CA GLY A 136 10.05 -17.15 20.81
C GLY A 136 9.57 -17.33 19.37
N GLN A 137 9.73 -18.52 18.79
CA GLN A 137 9.10 -18.83 17.50
C GLN A 137 7.59 -19.07 17.73
N GLN A 138 6.80 -17.99 17.75
CA GLN A 138 5.35 -18.06 17.62
C GLN A 138 4.89 -17.12 16.49
N THR A 139 4.44 -17.75 15.41
CA THR A 139 3.35 -17.31 14.51
C THR A 139 3.47 -15.91 13.86
N PHE A 140 4.47 -15.70 13.01
CA PHE A 140 4.39 -14.70 11.93
C PHE A 140 4.64 -15.29 10.53
N GLU A 141 5.21 -16.50 10.44
CA GLU A 141 5.47 -17.22 9.18
C GLU A 141 4.20 -17.45 8.33
N SER A 142 3.04 -17.67 8.96
CA SER A 142 1.79 -17.90 8.21
C SER A 142 1.31 -16.67 7.42
N PHE A 143 1.57 -15.44 7.92
CA PHE A 143 1.19 -14.20 7.22
C PHE A 143 2.19 -13.85 6.10
N LEU A 144 3.47 -14.18 6.31
CA LEU A 144 4.56 -13.98 5.36
C LEU A 144 4.46 -14.89 4.13
N ILE A 145 4.05 -16.16 4.30
CA ILE A 145 3.83 -17.08 3.19
C ILE A 145 2.65 -16.61 2.31
N GLU A 146 1.60 -16.05 2.90
CA GLU A 146 0.41 -15.57 2.16
C GLU A 146 0.65 -14.23 1.44
N LEU A 147 1.57 -13.40 1.94
CA LEU A 147 2.05 -12.20 1.24
C LEU A 147 2.97 -12.55 0.05
N LYS A 148 3.88 -13.51 0.23
CA LYS A 148 4.86 -13.92 -0.79
C LYS A 148 4.28 -14.85 -1.86
N ALA A 149 3.28 -15.66 -1.52
CA ALA A 149 2.50 -16.44 -2.51
C ALA A 149 1.64 -15.54 -3.42
N GLY A 150 1.39 -14.30 -3.01
CA GLY A 150 0.70 -13.27 -3.80
C GLY A 150 1.62 -12.42 -4.69
N ASP A 151 2.90 -12.78 -4.87
CA ASP A 151 3.95 -12.04 -5.63
C ASP A 151 3.71 -11.96 -7.16
N SER A 152 2.46 -11.71 -7.57
CA SER A 152 2.10 -11.16 -8.87
C SER A 152 1.96 -9.62 -8.81
N TRP A 153 2.67 -8.95 -7.90
CA TRP A 153 2.69 -7.49 -7.82
C TRP A 153 3.53 -6.83 -8.91
N HIS A 154 4.35 -7.62 -9.63
CA HIS A 154 5.11 -7.18 -10.80
C HIS A 154 4.24 -6.72 -11.98
N TYR A 155 2.93 -6.95 -11.94
CA TYR A 155 1.98 -6.48 -12.97
C TYR A 155 1.32 -5.13 -12.67
N LEU A 156 1.43 -4.60 -11.44
CA LEU A 156 1.02 -3.22 -11.14
C LEU A 156 2.16 -2.24 -11.48
N ARG A 157 2.71 -2.38 -12.69
CA ARG A 157 3.63 -1.40 -13.24
C ARG A 157 2.79 -0.26 -13.80
N PHE A 158 2.49 0.73 -12.97
CA PHE A 158 2.04 2.02 -13.47
C PHE A 158 3.15 2.54 -14.40
N PRO A 159 2.84 2.86 -15.67
CA PRO A 159 3.84 3.38 -16.59
C PRO A 159 4.43 4.67 -16.01
N PRO A 160 5.75 4.89 -16.12
CA PRO A 160 6.33 6.19 -15.77
C PRO A 160 5.74 7.24 -16.71
N PHE A 161 4.95 8.17 -16.16
CA PHE A 161 4.47 9.31 -16.91
C PHE A 161 5.66 10.25 -17.17
N LYS A 162 5.96 10.51 -18.44
CA LYS A 162 6.90 11.56 -18.83
C LYS A 162 6.18 12.92 -18.71
N PRO A 163 6.90 13.97 -18.26
CA PRO A 163 6.34 15.31 -18.12
C PRO A 163 5.89 15.91 -19.46
#